data_AF-A0AAE1WG81-F1
#
_entry.id   AF-A0AAE1WG81-F1
#
_cell.length_a   1.000
_cell.length_b   1.000
_cell.length_c   1.000
_cell.angle_alpha   90.00
_cell.angle_beta   90.00
_cell.angle_gamma   90.00
#
_symmetry.space_group_name_H-M   'P 1'
#
loop_
_entity.id
_entity.type
_entity.pdbx_description
1 polymer ?
#
loop_
_entity_poly.entity_id
_entity_poly.type
_entity_poly.pdbx_seq_one_letter_code
_entity_poly.pdbx_strand_id
1 'polypeptide(L)'
;MRNTVRDEKFAAKLDPSDKEKIEKVVEETIEWLDRNQLAEVDELEDKLKELEGICNPIISKMYQSDGGSDGVPMGDGMPGGGTSSSGGGAGPKIEEVD
;
A
#
# COMPACT_ATOMS: atom_id res chain seq x y z
N MET A 1 -5.29 -7.55 -5.84
CA MET A 1 -4.26 -7.18 -6.83
C MET A 1 -4.75 -7.21 -8.27
N ARG A 2 -4.99 -8.38 -8.89
CA ARG A 2 -5.45 -8.46 -10.30
C ARG A 2 -6.63 -7.55 -10.63
N ASN A 3 -7.67 -7.58 -9.79
CA ASN A 3 -8.87 -6.77 -10.02
C ASN A 3 -8.59 -5.28 -9.81
N THR A 4 -7.73 -4.95 -8.86
CA THR A 4 -7.32 -3.56 -8.56
C THR A 4 -6.64 -2.91 -9.75
N VAL A 5 -5.72 -3.60 -10.46
CA VAL A 5 -5.03 -3.03 -11.62
C VAL A 5 -5.85 -3.02 -12.91
N ARG A 6 -6.97 -3.76 -12.92
CA ARG A 6 -7.94 -3.78 -14.03
C ARG A 6 -9.10 -2.80 -13.81
N ASP A 7 -9.27 -2.29 -12.59
CA ASP A 7 -10.23 -1.23 -12.31
C ASP A 7 -9.77 0.05 -13.02
N GLU A 8 -10.65 0.64 -13.84
CA GLU A 8 -10.31 1.80 -14.67
C GLU A 8 -9.80 2.99 -13.84
N LYS A 9 -10.32 3.20 -12.62
CA LYS A 9 -9.92 4.32 -11.76
C LYS A 9 -8.49 4.17 -11.25
N PHE A 10 -8.04 2.93 -11.06
CA PHE A 10 -6.69 2.61 -10.61
C PHE A 10 -5.73 2.48 -11.80
N ALA A 11 -6.17 1.82 -12.88
CA ALA A 11 -5.39 1.66 -14.09
C ALA A 11 -5.03 3.00 -14.75
N ALA A 12 -5.91 4.00 -14.68
CA ALA A 12 -5.65 5.35 -15.20
C ALA A 12 -4.54 6.10 -14.45
N LYS A 13 -4.20 5.66 -13.23
CA LYS A 13 -3.19 6.29 -12.34
C LYS A 13 -1.85 5.57 -12.36
N LEU A 14 -1.78 4.41 -13.00
CA LEU A 14 -0.58 3.61 -13.15
C LEU A 14 0.06 3.93 -14.51
N ASP A 15 1.37 4.08 -14.53
CA ASP A 15 2.07 4.09 -15.81
C ASP A 15 1.99 2.71 -16.48
N PRO A 16 2.03 2.64 -17.83
CA PRO A 16 1.86 1.39 -18.55
C PRO A 16 2.86 0.30 -18.15
N SER A 17 4.09 0.70 -17.82
CA SER A 17 5.16 -0.23 -17.40
C SER A 17 4.83 -0.84 -16.03
N ASP A 18 4.41 -0.02 -15.07
CA ASP A 18 4.04 -0.50 -13.74
C ASP A 18 2.77 -1.36 -13.77
N LYS A 19 1.81 -1.04 -14.64
CA LYS A 19 0.65 -1.91 -14.91
C LYS A 19 1.08 -3.28 -15.45
N GLU A 20 1.91 -3.30 -16.48
CA GLU A 20 2.41 -4.54 -17.11
C GLU A 20 3.18 -5.40 -16.11
N LYS A 21 4.03 -4.80 -15.27
CA LYS A 21 4.75 -5.52 -14.20
C LYS A 21 3.79 -6.22 -13.24
N ILE A 22 2.74 -5.53 -12.78
CA ILE A 22 1.76 -6.13 -11.86
C ILE A 22 0.99 -7.26 -12.54
N GLU A 23 0.54 -7.06 -13.78
CA GLU A 23 -0.18 -8.11 -14.52
C GLU A 23 0.68 -9.36 -14.70
N LYS A 24 1.95 -9.17 -15.08
CA LYS A 24 2.91 -10.26 -15.26
C LYS A 24 3.18 -11.03 -13.96
N VAL A 25 3.53 -10.35 -12.86
CA VAL A 25 3.82 -11.05 -11.59
C VAL A 25 2.59 -11.78 -11.05
N VAL A 26 1.39 -11.23 -11.26
CA VAL A 26 0.13 -11.88 -10.89
C VAL A 26 -0.11 -13.15 -11.71
N GLU A 27 0.14 -13.12 -13.02
CA GLU A 27 0.05 -14.32 -13.86
C GLU A 27 1.10 -15.37 -13.47
N GLU A 28 2.36 -14.97 -13.30
CA GLU A 28 3.43 -15.87 -12.85
C GLU A 28 3.11 -16.51 -11.50
N THR A 29 2.52 -15.74 -10.57
CA THR A 29 2.09 -16.26 -9.26
C THR A 29 0.95 -17.27 -9.40
N ILE A 30 -0.01 -17.02 -10.29
CA ILE A 30 -1.12 -17.96 -10.52
C ILE A 30 -0.62 -19.24 -11.18
N GLU A 31 0.24 -19.15 -12.18
CA GLU A 31 0.86 -20.34 -12.78
C GLU A 31 1.68 -21.13 -11.76
N TRP A 32 2.37 -20.43 -10.86
CA TRP A 32 3.11 -21.08 -9.79
C TRP A 32 2.14 -21.78 -8.83
N LEU A 33 1.04 -21.14 -8.40
CA LEU A 33 0.04 -21.77 -7.54
C LEU A 33 -0.62 -22.99 -8.19
N ASP A 34 -0.91 -22.93 -9.49
CA ASP A 34 -1.50 -24.05 -10.24
C ASP A 34 -0.56 -25.26 -10.31
N ARG A 35 0.76 -25.03 -10.37
CA ARG A 35 1.78 -26.10 -10.38
C ARG A 35 2.16 -26.58 -8.99
N ASN A 36 1.93 -25.77 -7.96
CA ASN A 36 2.37 -26.01 -6.59
C ASN A 36 1.16 -26.06 -5.62
N GLN A 37 0.10 -26.76 -5.99
CA GLN A 37 -1.13 -26.89 -5.16
C GLN A 37 -0.92 -27.56 -3.80
N LEU A 38 0.21 -28.26 -3.62
CA LEU A 38 0.62 -28.91 -2.38
C LEU A 38 1.81 -28.18 -1.71
N ALA A 39 2.08 -26.93 -2.09
CA ALA A 39 3.12 -26.11 -1.47
C ALA A 39 2.89 -25.97 0.04
N GLU A 40 3.98 -25.96 0.80
CA GLU A 40 3.91 -25.72 2.24
C GLU A 40 3.63 -24.24 2.54
N VAL A 41 3.22 -23.95 3.77
CA VAL A 41 2.88 -22.58 4.20
C VAL A 41 4.06 -21.64 3.97
N ASP A 42 5.28 -22.08 4.29
CA ASP A 42 6.49 -21.27 4.12
C ASP A 42 6.71 -20.89 2.65
N GLU A 43 6.44 -21.79 1.70
CA GLU A 43 6.58 -21.53 0.27
C GLU A 43 5.50 -20.57 -0.25
N LEU A 44 4.26 -20.71 0.26
CA LEU A 44 3.15 -19.80 -0.06
C LEU A 44 3.43 -18.39 0.48
N GLU A 45 3.96 -18.27 1.69
CA GLU A 45 4.34 -17.00 2.30
C GLU A 45 5.47 -16.32 1.53
N ASP A 46 6.48 -17.07 1.11
CA ASP A 46 7.57 -16.51 0.31
C ASP A 46 7.10 -16.05 -1.06
N LYS A 47 6.21 -16.81 -1.72
CA LYS A 47 5.59 -16.38 -2.97
C LYS A 47 4.71 -15.14 -2.78
N LEU A 48 3.99 -15.04 -1.67
CA LEU A 48 3.21 -13.86 -1.32
C LEU A 48 4.11 -12.64 -1.13
N LYS A 49 5.21 -12.76 -0.37
CA LYS A 49 6.19 -11.68 -0.16
C LYS A 49 6.81 -11.20 -1.47
N GLU A 50 7.11 -12.10 -2.39
CA GLU A 50 7.61 -11.76 -3.73
C GLU A 50 6.60 -10.92 -4.51
N LEU A 51 5.34 -11.35 -4.53
CA LEU A 51 4.24 -10.63 -5.19
C LEU A 51 4.03 -9.23 -4.55
N GLU A 52 3.97 -9.16 -3.23
CA GLU A 52 3.80 -7.93 -2.47
C GLU A 52 4.98 -6.97 -2.62
N GLY A 53 6.21 -7.49 -2.66
CA GLY A 53 7.42 -6.70 -2.84
C GLY A 53 7.44 -5.90 -4.15
N ILE A 54 6.74 -6.39 -5.18
CA ILE A 54 6.56 -5.71 -6.45
C ILE A 54 5.32 -4.81 -6.42
N CYS A 55 4.21 -5.31 -5.88
CA CYS A 55 2.92 -4.61 -5.93
C CYS A 55 2.85 -3.40 -4.99
N ASN A 56 3.36 -3.53 -3.76
CA ASN A 56 3.30 -2.49 -2.73
C ASN A 56 3.97 -1.18 -3.14
N PRO A 57 5.22 -1.15 -3.64
CA PRO A 57 5.85 0.11 -4.03
C PRO A 57 5.11 0.81 -5.17
N ILE A 58 4.52 0.06 -6.10
CA ILE A 58 3.75 0.62 -7.21
C ILE A 58 2.44 1.23 -6.70
N ILE A 59 1.73 0.52 -5.82
CA ILE A 59 0.50 1.03 -5.19
C ILE A 59 0.80 2.28 -4.34
N SER A 60 1.88 2.28 -3.55
CA SER A 60 2.29 3.45 -2.77
C SER A 60 2.56 4.66 -3.67
N LYS A 61 3.30 4.48 -4.77
CA LYS A 61 3.55 5.54 -5.75
C LYS A 61 2.24 6.06 -6.38
N MET A 62 1.28 5.18 -6.65
CA MET A 62 -0.04 5.57 -7.15
C MET A 62 -0.81 6.44 -6.14
N TYR A 63 -0.88 6.04 -4.87
CA TYR A 63 -1.56 6.83 -3.83
C TYR A 63 -0.86 8.17 -3.55
N GLN A 64 0.47 8.21 -3.61
CA GLN A 64 1.22 9.47 -3.49
C GLN A 64 0.97 10.41 -4.68
N SER A 65 0.76 9.86 -5.87
CA SER A 65 0.42 10.65 -7.07
C SER A 65 -1.01 11.21 -7.02
N ASP A 66 -1.91 10.54 -6.28
CA ASP A 66 -3.28 11.01 -6.02
C ASP A 66 -3.37 12.02 -4.86
N GLY A 67 -2.40 12.00 -3.94
CA GLY A 67 -2.27 12.93 -2.82
C GLY A 67 -1.65 14.28 -3.18
N GLY A 68 -1.62 14.64 -4.46
CA GLY A 68 -1.08 15.89 -5.00
C GLY A 68 -1.97 17.13 -4.78
N SER A 69 -2.60 17.27 -3.62
CA SER A 69 -3.10 18.51 -3.03
C SER A 69 -3.75 18.18 -1.69
N ASP A 70 -3.33 18.86 -0.63
CA ASP A 70 -3.81 18.77 0.75
C ASP A 70 -3.17 17.69 1.65
N GLY A 71 -1.99 18.04 2.17
CA GLY A 71 -1.75 17.93 3.61
C GLY A 71 -0.81 16.83 4.07
N VAL A 72 0.50 17.11 4.05
CA VAL A 72 1.43 17.19 5.20
C VAL A 72 2.87 16.86 4.76
N PRO A 73 3.86 17.77 4.95
CA PRO A 73 5.25 17.43 4.75
C PRO A 73 5.74 16.53 5.89
N MET A 74 5.85 15.23 5.63
CA MET A 74 6.61 14.33 6.50
C MET A 74 8.05 14.27 6.00
N GLY A 75 8.96 14.80 6.81
CA GLY A 75 10.35 14.34 6.83
C GLY A 75 11.41 15.42 6.65
N ASP A 76 11.61 16.28 7.67
CA ASP A 76 12.92 16.86 7.92
C ASP A 76 13.20 16.87 9.43
N GLY A 77 14.23 16.13 9.83
CA GLY A 77 15.02 16.34 11.04
C GLY A 77 14.31 16.25 12.40
N MET A 78 14.45 15.09 13.06
CA MET A 78 14.46 15.05 14.52
C MET A 78 15.65 15.89 15.04
N PRO A 79 15.47 16.79 16.01
CA PRO A 79 16.21 16.64 17.25
C PRO A 79 15.32 16.91 18.48
N GLY A 80 15.74 16.34 19.59
CA GLY A 80 14.90 16.19 20.77
C GLY A 80 14.63 17.44 21.59
N GLY A 81 13.71 17.27 22.54
CA GLY A 81 13.80 17.88 23.86
C GLY A 81 13.20 19.27 24.01
N GLY A 82 12.08 19.31 24.73
CA GLY A 82 11.78 20.42 25.64
C GLY A 82 10.78 21.45 25.12
N THR A 83 9.68 21.54 25.87
CA THR A 83 8.89 22.75 26.18
C THR A 83 8.71 23.80 25.08
N SER A 84 7.45 24.05 24.68
CA SER A 84 6.73 25.28 25.07
C SER A 84 5.40 25.40 24.31
N SER A 85 4.36 25.65 25.10
CA SER A 85 3.24 26.56 24.83
C SER A 85 2.49 26.48 23.49
N SER A 86 1.22 26.08 23.57
CA SER A 86 0.08 27.02 23.51
C SER A 86 -1.13 26.40 22.81
N GLY A 87 -2.30 26.52 23.44
CA GLY A 87 -3.55 26.65 22.69
C GLY A 87 -4.48 25.43 22.66
N GLY A 88 -5.19 25.22 23.78
CA GLY A 88 -6.66 25.20 23.78
C GLY A 88 -7.42 24.08 23.07
N GLY A 89 -8.15 23.29 23.88
CA GLY A 89 -9.59 23.15 23.66
C GLY A 89 -10.11 21.82 23.12
N ALA A 90 -10.66 21.03 24.05
CA ALA A 90 -11.81 20.14 23.91
C ALA A 90 -11.74 18.99 22.86
N GLY A 91 -11.38 17.80 23.35
CA GLY A 91 -11.72 16.54 22.69
C GLY A 91 -13.23 16.22 22.78
N PRO A 92 -13.84 15.59 21.76
CA PRO A 92 -15.20 15.09 21.85
C PRO A 92 -15.25 13.77 22.64
N LYS A 93 -16.33 13.61 23.41
CA LYS A 93 -16.55 12.62 24.46
C LYS A 93 -16.98 11.28 23.86
N ILE A 94 -16.38 10.21 24.36
CA ILE A 94 -16.82 8.84 24.18
C ILE A 94 -18.21 8.66 24.82
N GLU A 95 -19.18 8.18 24.04
CA GLU A 95 -20.47 7.71 24.53
C GLU A 95 -20.34 6.18 24.61
N GLU A 96 -20.16 5.67 25.83
CA GLU A 96 -20.17 4.24 26.09
C GLU A 96 -21.57 3.71 25.82
N VAL A 97 -21.62 2.69 24.97
CA VAL A 97 -22.82 1.92 24.66
C VAL A 97 -23.14 1.03 25.86
N ASP A 98 -24.37 1.13 26.38
CA ASP A 98 -25.02 0.10 27.20
C ASP A 98 -25.98 -0.69 26.30
#